data_AF-A0A8G0L703-F1
#
_entry.id   AF-A0A8G0L703-F1
#
_cell.length_a   1.000
_cell.length_b   1.000
_cell.length_c   1.000
_cell.angle_alpha   90.00
_cell.angle_beta   90.00
_cell.angle_gamma   90.00
#
_symmetry.space_group_name_H-M   'P 1'
#
loop_
_entity.id
_entity.type
_entity.pdbx_description
1 polymer ?
#
loop_
_entity_poly.entity_id
_entity_poly.type
_entity_poly.pdbx_seq_one_letter_code
_entity_poly.pdbx_strand_id
1 'polypeptide(L)'
;MLDPNRLRVPADDAKPPAVREYLANVLHLSYNVPVKHAEELVSGWSYGRGHALNEYDVATFRQIFGAEVGALLYHHVNKKLSVSKRATGPISGSETAEAKKDLFGLPPGESSFK
;
A
#
# COMPACT_ATOMS: atom_id res chain seq x y z
N MET A 1 -8.65 23.53 6.79
CA MET A 1 -7.97 22.25 7.12
C MET A 1 -8.06 21.36 5.89
N LEU A 2 -6.93 21.03 5.27
CA LEU A 2 -6.89 20.05 4.18
C LEU A 2 -6.86 18.66 4.82
N ASP A 3 -7.85 17.84 4.55
CA ASP A 3 -7.93 16.48 5.10
C ASP A 3 -6.76 15.63 4.54
N PRO A 4 -5.91 15.01 5.38
CA PRO A 4 -4.83 14.14 4.91
C PRO A 4 -5.34 12.94 4.10
N ASN A 5 -6.62 12.59 4.26
CA ASN A 5 -7.26 11.50 3.53
C ASN A 5 -7.68 11.88 2.09
N ARG A 6 -7.63 13.17 1.71
CA ARG A 6 -8.01 13.64 0.35
C ARG A 6 -6.85 13.77 -0.63
N LEU A 7 -5.61 13.55 -0.19
CA LEU A 7 -4.47 13.51 -1.11
C LEU A 7 -4.69 12.38 -2.12
N ARG A 8 -4.88 12.76 -3.39
CA ARG A 8 -4.99 11.82 -4.50
C ARG A 8 -3.60 11.30 -4.81
N VAL A 9 -3.47 9.97 -4.91
CA VAL A 9 -2.26 9.34 -5.40
C VAL A 9 -1.98 9.89 -6.80
N PRO A 10 -0.74 10.29 -7.12
CA PRO A 10 -0.38 10.75 -8.46
C PRO A 10 -0.74 9.70 -9.51
N ALA A 11 -1.12 10.14 -10.71
CA ALA A 11 -1.31 9.25 -11.85
C ALA A 11 0.01 8.53 -12.19
N ASP A 12 -0.05 7.35 -12.82
CA ASP A 12 1.13 6.55 -13.13
C ASP A 12 2.18 7.30 -13.97
N ASP A 13 1.73 8.20 -14.85
CA ASP A 13 2.58 9.04 -15.70
C ASP A 13 3.04 10.35 -15.05
N ALA A 14 2.64 10.60 -13.79
CA ALA A 14 2.98 11.82 -13.06
C ALA A 14 4.49 12.03 -13.00
N LYS A 15 4.90 13.27 -13.29
CA LYS A 15 6.32 13.66 -13.32
C LYS A 15 6.91 13.75 -11.91
N PRO A 16 8.24 13.60 -11.75
CA PRO A 16 8.89 13.62 -10.44
C PRO A 16 8.56 14.84 -9.55
N PRO A 17 8.41 16.07 -10.06
CA PRO A 17 7.98 17.21 -9.23
C PRO A 17 6.60 17.02 -8.59
N ALA A 18 5.62 16.50 -9.35
CA ALA A 18 4.28 16.25 -8.84
C ALA A 18 4.27 15.12 -7.80
N VAL A 19 5.13 14.11 -7.98
CA VAL A 19 5.29 13.03 -6.99
C VAL A 19 5.90 13.56 -5.70
N ARG A 20 6.92 14.43 -5.78
CA ARG A 20 7.52 15.07 -4.60
C ARG A 20 6.50 15.93 -3.85
N GLU A 21 5.72 16.74 -4.55
CA GLU A 21 4.67 17.54 -3.93
C GLU A 21 3.66 16.66 -3.16
N TYR A 22 3.24 15.54 -3.76
CA TYR A 22 2.38 14.58 -3.07
C TYR A 22 3.03 14.00 -1.80
N LEU A 23 4.28 13.52 -1.89
CA LEU A 23 4.99 12.93 -0.74
C LEU A 23 5.24 13.96 0.36
N ALA A 24 5.60 15.20 0.01
CA ALA A 24 5.78 16.30 0.96
C ALA A 24 4.46 16.62 1.69
N ASN A 25 3.35 16.65 0.95
CA ASN A 25 2.03 16.84 1.54
C ASN A 25 1.63 15.69 2.47
N VAL A 26 2.01 14.44 2.16
CA VAL A 26 1.79 13.29 3.06
C VAL A 26 2.53 13.50 4.38
N LEU A 27 3.81 13.89 4.33
CA LEU A 27 4.61 14.18 5.53
C LEU A 27 4.04 15.34 6.33
N HIS A 28 3.66 16.43 5.66
CA HIS A 28 3.12 17.61 6.31
C HIS A 28 1.76 17.34 6.97
N LEU A 29 0.80 16.79 6.22
CA LEU A 29 -0.57 16.64 6.70
C LEU A 29 -0.77 15.44 7.62
N SER A 30 -0.01 14.35 7.45
CA SER A 30 -0.19 13.12 8.24
C SER A 30 0.73 13.04 9.45
N TYR A 31 1.92 13.64 9.36
CA TYR A 31 2.96 13.55 10.39
C TYR A 31 3.38 14.91 10.96
N ASN A 32 2.69 15.98 10.56
CA ASN A 32 2.91 17.36 11.03
C ASN A 32 4.36 17.85 10.80
N VAL A 33 5.04 17.33 9.78
CA VAL A 33 6.38 17.76 9.40
C VAL A 33 6.29 19.17 8.79
N PRO A 34 7.15 20.14 9.17
CA PRO A 34 7.14 21.46 8.55
C PRO A 34 7.32 21.38 7.03
N VAL A 35 6.55 22.15 6.26
CA VAL A 35 6.53 22.08 4.78
C VAL A 35 7.92 22.07 4.17
N LYS A 36 8.75 23.05 4.56
CA LYS A 36 10.13 23.16 4.07
C LYS A 36 10.96 21.91 4.35
N HIS A 37 10.80 21.32 5.53
CA HIS A 37 11.52 20.10 5.90
C HIS A 37 10.97 18.88 5.15
N ALA A 38 9.66 18.80 4.92
CA ALA A 38 9.06 17.76 4.11
C ALA A 38 9.56 17.79 2.66
N GLU A 39 9.70 18.98 2.07
CA GLU A 39 10.27 19.18 0.73
C GLU A 39 11.73 18.73 0.65
N GLU A 40 12.54 19.05 1.66
CA GLU A 40 13.92 18.58 1.78
C GLU A 40 13.99 17.06 1.85
N LEU A 41 13.15 16.43 2.68
CA LEU A 41 13.11 14.98 2.86
C LEU A 41 12.74 14.25 1.55
N VAL A 42 11.81 14.78 0.76
CA VAL A 42 11.39 14.15 -0.51
C VAL A 42 12.26 14.55 -1.70
N SER A 43 13.21 15.46 -1.52
CA SER A 43 14.07 15.97 -2.60
C SER A 43 14.86 14.88 -3.31
N GLY A 44 15.14 13.76 -2.63
CA GLY A 44 15.82 12.58 -3.18
C GLY A 44 15.04 11.84 -4.28
N TRP A 45 13.74 12.13 -4.45
CA TRP A 45 12.92 11.54 -5.51
C TRP A 45 13.12 12.28 -6.84
N SER A 46 14.24 12.00 -7.51
CA SER A 46 14.67 12.72 -8.72
C SER A 46 14.11 12.15 -10.02
N TYR A 47 14.00 10.82 -10.12
CA TYR A 47 13.72 10.13 -11.40
C TYR A 47 12.43 9.31 -11.39
N GLY A 48 11.91 8.95 -10.21
CA GLY A 48 10.70 8.14 -10.10
C GLY A 48 9.47 8.90 -10.62
N ARG A 49 8.68 8.23 -11.45
CA ARG A 49 7.34 8.73 -11.85
C ARG A 49 6.27 8.20 -10.90
N GLY A 50 5.02 8.60 -11.10
CA GLY A 50 3.91 8.14 -10.27
C GLY A 50 3.82 6.62 -10.17
N HIS A 51 4.05 5.88 -11.27
CA HIS A 51 4.05 4.42 -11.27
C HIS A 51 5.08 3.81 -10.30
N ALA A 52 6.26 4.45 -10.17
CA ALA A 52 7.33 3.96 -9.31
C ALA A 52 6.96 3.99 -7.81
N LEU A 53 5.94 4.76 -7.42
CA LEU A 53 5.40 4.71 -6.05
C LEU A 53 4.82 3.33 -5.70
N ASN A 54 4.31 2.61 -6.70
CA ASN A 54 3.70 1.29 -6.54
C ASN A 54 4.69 0.15 -6.79
N GLU A 55 5.71 0.39 -7.62
CA GLU A 55 6.71 -0.62 -8.01
C GLU A 55 7.83 -0.76 -6.97
N TYR A 56 8.26 0.35 -6.37
CA TYR A 56 9.38 0.35 -5.45
C TYR A 56 9.01 -0.29 -4.11
N ASP A 57 9.90 -1.15 -3.63
CA ASP A 57 9.76 -1.81 -2.33
C ASP A 57 10.20 -0.89 -1.17
N VAL A 58 9.93 -1.33 0.06
CA VAL A 58 10.23 -0.55 1.26
C VAL A 58 11.73 -0.27 1.44
N ALA A 59 12.62 -1.17 1.02
CA ALA A 59 14.06 -0.97 1.13
C ALA A 59 14.51 0.14 0.17
N THR A 60 13.95 0.18 -1.04
CA THR A 60 14.19 1.27 -2.00
C THR A 60 13.74 2.62 -1.44
N PHE A 61 12.54 2.70 -0.86
CA PHE A 61 12.07 3.93 -0.19
C PHE A 61 13.01 4.36 0.95
N ARG A 62 13.51 3.40 1.75
CA ARG A 62 14.46 3.68 2.84
C ARG A 62 15.82 4.16 2.36
N GLN A 63 16.28 3.67 1.21
CA GLN A 63 17.53 4.13 0.61
C GLN A 63 17.41 5.57 0.09
N ILE A 64 16.25 5.95 -0.46
CA ILE A 64 16.03 7.28 -1.03
C ILE A 64 15.80 8.32 0.08
N PHE A 65 14.96 8.00 1.07
CA PHE A 65 14.47 8.98 2.05
C PHE A 65 15.05 8.80 3.46
N GLY A 66 15.82 7.74 3.69
CA GLY A 66 16.24 7.31 5.02
C GLY A 66 15.31 6.30 5.66
N ALA A 67 15.81 5.60 6.68
CA ALA A 67 15.15 4.41 7.25
C ALA A 67 13.75 4.69 7.82
N GLU A 68 13.58 5.81 8.52
CA GLU A 68 12.31 6.19 9.15
C GLU A 68 11.32 6.74 8.12
N VAL A 69 11.71 7.81 7.43
CA VAL A 69 10.84 8.52 6.46
C VAL A 69 10.43 7.60 5.32
N GLY A 70 11.36 6.79 4.80
CA GLY A 70 11.07 5.82 3.75
C GLY A 70 10.04 4.77 4.18
N ALA A 71 10.12 4.28 5.42
CA ALA A 71 9.13 3.33 5.95
C ALA A 71 7.73 3.96 6.08
N LEU A 72 7.66 5.21 6.56
CA LEU A 72 6.42 5.95 6.73
C LEU A 72 5.73 6.23 5.39
N LEU A 73 6.49 6.67 4.38
CA LEU A 73 5.98 6.95 3.04
C LEU A 73 5.50 5.67 2.35
N TYR A 74 6.30 4.60 2.39
CA TYR A 74 5.90 3.31 1.82
C TYR A 74 4.60 2.77 2.43
N HIS A 75 4.48 2.86 3.77
CA HIS A 75 3.26 2.43 4.46
C HIS A 75 2.05 3.26 4.04
N HIS A 76 2.20 4.59 3.94
CA HIS A 76 1.10 5.47 3.55
C HIS A 76 0.62 5.18 2.11
N VAL A 77 1.55 5.05 1.17
CA VAL A 77 1.23 4.73 -0.24
C VAL A 77 0.50 3.39 -0.33
N ASN A 78 1.01 2.32 0.29
CA ASN A 78 0.40 1.00 0.21
C ASN A 78 -0.92 0.87 0.99
N LYS A 79 -1.11 1.65 2.06
CA LYS A 79 -2.38 1.70 2.78
C LYS A 79 -3.50 2.29 1.91
N LYS A 80 -3.20 3.28 1.07
CA LYS A 80 -4.17 3.84 0.11
C LYS A 80 -4.52 2.85 -1.01
N LEU A 81 -3.53 2.11 -1.51
CA LEU A 81 -3.75 1.08 -2.54
C LEU A 81 -4.59 -0.10 -2.03
N SER A 82 -4.38 -0.52 -0.78
CA SER A 82 -5.15 -1.61 -0.17
C SER A 82 -6.59 -1.20 0.19
N VAL A 83 -6.86 0.08 0.46
CA VAL A 83 -8.24 0.60 0.62
C VAL A 83 -8.96 0.60 -0.73
N SER A 84 -8.28 0.93 -1.83
CA SER A 84 -8.88 0.85 -3.18
C SER A 84 -9.18 -0.58 -3.65
N LYS A 85 -8.57 -1.61 -3.04
CA LYS A 85 -8.86 -3.03 -3.35
C LYS A 85 -10.06 -3.60 -2.58
N ARG A 86 -10.69 -2.88 -1.65
CA ARG A 86 -11.85 -3.36 -0.87
C ARG A 86 -13.22 -2.88 -1.36
N ALA A 87 -13.30 -2.35 -2.59
CA ALA A 87 -14.57 -1.94 -3.19
C ALA A 87 -14.90 -2.76 -4.45
N THR A 88 -14.93 -4.10 -4.33
CA THR A 88 -15.77 -4.96 -5.19
C THR A 88 -16.05 -6.24 -4.41
N GLY A 89 -17.17 -6.23 -3.68
CA GLY A 89 -17.86 -7.47 -3.32
C GLY A 89 -18.56 -8.05 -4.56
N PRO A 90 -19.11 -9.28 -4.47
CA PRO A 90 -20.08 -9.55 -3.42
C PRO A 90 -19.73 -10.73 -2.52
N ILE A 91 -20.10 -10.56 -1.25
CA ILE A 91 -20.51 -11.65 -0.38
C ILE A 91 -21.77 -12.24 -1.03
N SER A 92 -21.68 -13.47 -1.55
CA SER A 92 -22.84 -14.23 -2.00
C SER A 92 -22.88 -15.52 -1.19
N GLY A 93 -23.81 -15.56 -0.22
CA GLY A 93 -24.22 -16.81 0.37
C GLY A 93 -24.91 -17.66 -0.68
N SER A 94 -24.44 -18.88 -0.87
CA SER A 94 -25.26 -19.97 -1.39
C SER A 94 -24.81 -21.25 -0.73
N GLU A 95 -25.63 -21.68 0.22
CA GLU A 95 -25.64 -23.02 0.77
C GLU A 95 -26.23 -23.93 -0.31
N THR A 96 -25.42 -24.79 -0.90
CA THR A 96 -25.87 -26.03 -1.57
C THR A 96 -24.82 -27.10 -1.34
N ALA A 97 -25.29 -28.21 -0.79
CA ALA A 97 -24.57 -29.41 -0.39
C ALA A 97 -23.51 -29.88 -1.42
N GLU A 98 -22.34 -30.32 -0.92
CA GLU A 98 -21.92 -31.73 -0.99
C GLU A 98 -20.46 -31.90 -0.52
N ALA A 99 -20.25 -32.95 0.28
CA ALA A 99 -18.97 -33.55 0.72
C ALA A 99 -17.97 -32.65 1.47
N LYS A 100 -18.03 -32.76 2.80
CA LYS A 100 -17.04 -32.27 3.77
C LYS A 100 -15.63 -32.75 3.40
N LYS A 101 -14.78 -31.83 2.97
CA LYS A 101 -13.33 -32.03 2.85
C LYS A 101 -12.72 -31.37 4.07
N ASP A 102 -12.00 -32.15 4.87
CA ASP A 102 -11.34 -31.66 6.09
C ASP A 102 -10.32 -30.56 5.75
N LEU A 103 -10.10 -29.61 6.67
CA LEU A 103 -9.36 -28.36 6.47
C LEU A 103 -7.89 -28.55 6.01
N PHE A 104 -7.36 -29.77 6.09
CA PHE A 104 -6.01 -30.13 5.65
C PHE A 104 -5.94 -31.06 4.42
N GLY A 105 -7.05 -31.31 3.73
CA GLY A 105 -7.03 -32.04 2.45
C GLY A 105 -6.53 -33.48 2.53
N LEU A 106 -6.66 -34.15 3.68
CA LEU A 106 -6.31 -35.55 3.85
C LEU A 106 -7.56 -36.45 3.75
N PRO A 107 -7.51 -37.56 3.00
CA PRO A 107 -8.58 -38.56 3.04
C PRO A 107 -8.61 -39.26 4.41
N PRO A 108 -9.80 -39.56 4.97
CA PRO A 108 -9.89 -40.28 6.24
C PRO A 108 -9.33 -41.69 6.07
N GLY A 109 -8.41 -42.06 6.97
CA GLY A 109 -7.73 -43.35 6.97
C GLY A 109 -8.71 -44.52 7.08
N GLU A 110 -8.63 -45.42 6.11
CA GLU A 110 -9.36 -46.68 6.06
C GLU A 110 -8.74 -47.66 7.08
N SER A 111 -9.35 -47.77 8.26
CA SER A 111 -9.11 -48.88 9.18
C SER A 111 -9.91 -50.09 8.71
N SER A 112 -9.25 -51.04 8.04
CA SER A 112 -9.80 -52.37 7.84
C SER A 112 -9.29 -53.29 8.96
N PHE A 113 -10.20 -53.62 9.88
CA PHE A 113 -10.09 -54.76 10.80
C PHE A 113 -10.50 -56.02 10.03
N LYS A 114 -9.58 -56.97 9.85
CA LYS A 114 -9.84 -58.41 9.89
C LYS A 114 -8.55 -59.22 9.95
#